data_AF-A0A7V5WH89-F1
#
_entry.id   AF-A0A7V5WH89-F1
#
_cell.length_a   1.000
_cell.length_b   1.000
_cell.length_c   1.000
_cell.angle_alpha   90.00
_cell.angle_beta   90.00
_cell.angle_gamma   90.00
#
_symmetry.space_group_name_H-M   'P 1'
#
loop_
_entity.id
_entity.type
_entity.pdbx_description
1 polymer ?
#
loop_
_entity_poly.entity_id
_entity_poly.type
_entity_poly.pdbx_seq_one_letter_code
_entity_poly.pdbx_strand_id
1 'polypeptide(L)'
;MVLVTAATDFEMQPFASACRLDGVSRLVTGIGPVETAVNLFSRLSCSDGEIGAVINFGVAGAYIQETGDKSPQILDICLAEKEIFGDLGICLDDRIERIAGPGLSTPVSFPMDPRLLAQAEQALTAGNISCFRGNFVTVGCASGTAGRGRMLARLYRGMCENMEGAAVARVCREFGLPCIELRCISNLVEDRDRSRWRLRDACAKAAEAAALVAAHIVGAGHVQ
;
A
#
# COMPACT_ATOMS: atom_id res chain seq x y z
N MET A 1 -8.40 -16.85 8.06
CA MET A 1 -8.60 -15.44 8.51
C MET A 1 -7.92 -14.48 7.54
N VAL A 2 -8.35 -13.22 7.51
CA VAL A 2 -7.67 -12.13 6.79
C VAL A 2 -6.88 -11.30 7.79
N LEU A 3 -5.61 -11.03 7.51
CA LEU A 3 -4.79 -10.11 8.30
C LEU A 3 -4.83 -8.72 7.67
N VAL A 4 -5.31 -7.74 8.42
CA VAL A 4 -5.32 -6.33 8.01
C VAL A 4 -4.14 -5.61 8.66
N THR A 5 -3.36 -4.91 7.86
CA THR A 5 -2.12 -4.24 8.26
C THR A 5 -2.20 -2.75 7.98
N ALA A 6 -1.62 -1.95 8.87
CA ALA A 6 -1.39 -0.52 8.67
C ALA A 6 -0.10 -0.10 9.37
N ALA A 7 0.54 0.98 8.91
CA ALA A 7 1.85 1.40 9.44
C ALA A 7 1.76 1.91 10.87
N THR A 8 0.66 2.59 11.22
CA THR A 8 0.51 3.27 12.51
C THR A 8 -0.82 2.98 13.19
N ASP A 9 -0.86 3.17 14.52
CA ASP A 9 -2.11 3.20 15.27
C ASP A 9 -3.07 4.29 14.75
N PHE A 10 -2.52 5.40 14.24
CA PHE A 10 -3.33 6.49 13.70
C PHE A 10 -4.17 6.05 12.49
N GLU A 11 -3.63 5.17 11.66
CA GLU A 11 -4.35 4.54 10.54
C GLU A 11 -5.24 3.37 11.01
N MET A 12 -4.77 2.58 11.96
CA MET A 12 -5.47 1.38 12.44
C MET A 12 -6.71 1.70 13.31
N GLN A 13 -6.69 2.76 14.09
CA GLN A 13 -7.76 3.11 15.04
C GLN A 13 -9.12 3.37 14.36
N PRO A 14 -9.21 4.15 13.26
CA PRO A 14 -10.46 4.29 12.51
C PRO A 14 -10.98 2.96 11.95
N PHE A 15 -10.09 2.08 11.47
CA PHE A 15 -10.47 0.76 10.96
C PHE A 15 -11.03 -0.13 12.08
N ALA A 16 -10.35 -0.15 13.23
CA ALA A 16 -10.80 -0.87 14.42
C ALA A 16 -12.19 -0.43 14.91
N SER A 17 -12.53 0.84 14.68
CA SER A 17 -13.84 1.40 15.03
C SER A 17 -14.92 1.02 14.01
N ALA A 18 -14.55 0.97 12.72
CA ALA A 18 -15.46 0.66 11.62
C ALA A 18 -15.70 -0.85 11.39
N CYS A 19 -14.73 -1.71 11.72
CA CYS A 19 -14.75 -3.13 11.41
C CYS A 19 -14.58 -3.99 12.68
N ARG A 20 -15.63 -4.73 13.03
CA ARG A 20 -15.66 -5.70 14.15
C ARG A 20 -15.97 -7.12 13.68
N LEU A 21 -15.54 -7.46 12.48
CA LEU A 21 -15.84 -8.74 11.85
C LEU A 21 -15.02 -9.88 12.46
N ASP A 22 -15.68 -11.01 12.69
CA ASP A 22 -15.00 -12.27 12.95
C ASP A 22 -14.18 -12.67 11.70
N GLY A 23 -13.06 -13.36 11.92
CA GLY A 23 -12.17 -13.77 10.84
C GLY A 23 -11.22 -12.68 10.32
N VAL A 24 -11.21 -11.49 10.94
CA VAL A 24 -10.24 -10.41 10.68
C VAL A 24 -9.27 -10.27 11.85
N SER A 25 -7.96 -10.41 11.58
CA SER A 25 -6.88 -10.07 12.50
C SER A 25 -6.26 -8.73 12.11
N ARG A 26 -5.63 -8.03 13.05
CA ARG A 26 -5.04 -6.69 12.83
C ARG A 26 -3.58 -6.68 13.28
N LEU A 27 -2.76 -5.92 12.56
CA LEU A 27 -1.37 -5.67 12.93
C LEU A 27 -0.96 -4.24 12.57
N VAL A 28 -0.41 -3.51 13.54
CA VAL A 28 0.35 -2.28 13.27
C VAL A 28 1.77 -2.69 12.94
N THR A 29 2.23 -2.35 11.73
CA THR A 29 3.50 -2.84 11.19
C THR A 29 4.69 -1.94 11.52
N GLY A 30 4.43 -0.68 11.89
CA GLY A 30 5.47 0.35 12.02
C GLY A 30 5.77 1.03 10.69
N ILE A 31 6.32 2.24 10.76
CA ILE A 31 6.61 3.08 9.58
C ILE A 31 7.88 2.58 8.91
N GLY A 32 7.82 2.46 7.59
CA GLY A 32 8.99 2.12 6.78
C GLY A 32 9.14 0.62 6.53
N PRO A 33 10.01 0.26 5.57
CA PRO A 33 10.08 -1.09 5.06
C PRO A 33 10.70 -2.08 6.06
N VAL A 34 11.61 -1.61 6.92
CA VAL A 34 12.30 -2.48 7.91
C VAL A 34 11.35 -2.90 9.02
N GLU A 35 10.71 -1.93 9.68
CA GLU A 35 9.73 -2.21 10.74
C GLU A 35 8.61 -3.10 10.20
N THR A 36 8.10 -2.75 9.02
CA THR A 36 7.05 -3.54 8.36
C THR A 36 7.47 -4.98 8.14
N ALA A 37 8.67 -5.20 7.61
CA ALA A 37 9.17 -6.55 7.36
C ALA A 37 9.31 -7.36 8.66
N VAL A 38 9.92 -6.77 9.70
CA VAL A 38 10.16 -7.46 10.99
C VAL A 38 8.85 -7.84 11.66
N ASN A 39 7.93 -6.89 11.80
CA ASN A 39 6.70 -7.10 12.55
C ASN A 39 5.74 -8.04 11.82
N LEU A 40 5.60 -7.89 10.50
CA LEU A 40 4.75 -8.77 9.70
C LEU A 40 5.31 -10.20 9.63
N PHE A 41 6.61 -10.36 9.38
CA PHE A 41 7.24 -11.67 9.32
C PHE A 41 7.09 -12.41 10.65
N SER A 42 7.34 -11.71 11.77
CA SER A 42 7.18 -12.29 13.11
C SER A 42 5.72 -12.71 13.37
N ARG A 43 4.74 -11.87 13.00
CA ARG A 43 3.32 -12.18 13.18
C ARG A 43 2.87 -13.40 12.38
N LEU A 44 3.33 -13.52 11.14
CA LEU A 44 2.98 -14.63 10.25
C LEU A 44 3.69 -15.93 10.64
N SER A 45 4.93 -15.85 11.13
CA SER A 45 5.68 -17.01 11.63
C SER A 45 4.99 -17.70 12.82
N CYS A 46 4.27 -16.94 13.64
CA CYS A 46 3.53 -17.45 14.80
C CYS A 46 2.05 -17.76 14.51
N SER A 47 1.63 -17.77 13.24
CA SER A 47 0.21 -17.88 12.89
C SER A 47 -0.25 -19.29 12.50
N ASP A 48 0.64 -20.28 12.49
CA ASP A 48 0.36 -21.70 12.15
C ASP A 48 -0.53 -21.90 10.91
N GLY A 49 -0.45 -20.99 9.93
CA GLY A 49 -1.22 -21.04 8.68
C GLY A 49 -2.68 -20.55 8.77
N GLU A 50 -3.09 -19.95 9.89
CA GLU A 50 -4.46 -19.43 10.08
C GLU A 50 -4.79 -18.22 9.19
N ILE A 51 -3.76 -17.48 8.75
CA ILE A 51 -3.89 -16.32 7.88
C ILE A 51 -3.87 -16.77 6.42
N GLY A 52 -4.96 -16.52 5.70
CA GLY A 52 -5.10 -16.90 4.29
C GLY A 52 -4.92 -15.75 3.29
N ALA A 53 -4.92 -14.49 3.76
CA ALA A 53 -4.70 -13.31 2.94
C ALA A 53 -4.27 -12.10 3.79
N VAL A 54 -3.58 -11.14 3.16
CA VAL A 54 -3.17 -9.88 3.80
C VAL A 54 -3.74 -8.68 3.05
N ILE A 55 -4.34 -7.74 3.78
CA ILE A 55 -4.77 -6.43 3.27
C ILE A 55 -3.87 -5.38 3.92
N ASN A 56 -3.06 -4.69 3.11
CA ASN A 56 -2.35 -3.50 3.56
C ASN A 56 -3.19 -2.27 3.27
N PHE A 57 -3.39 -1.42 4.27
CA PHE A 57 -4.05 -0.14 4.06
C PHE A 57 -3.36 1.00 4.79
N GLY A 58 -3.60 2.21 4.29
CA GLY A 58 -3.08 3.42 4.92
C GLY A 58 -3.19 4.62 4.01
N VAL A 59 -2.27 5.57 4.20
CA VAL A 59 -2.19 6.76 3.35
C VAL A 59 -1.01 6.75 2.40
N ALA A 60 -1.08 7.55 1.34
CA ALA A 60 -0.01 7.75 0.37
C ALA A 60 0.09 9.20 -0.10
N GLY A 61 1.24 9.56 -0.68
CA GLY A 61 1.46 10.81 -1.40
C GLY A 61 1.31 10.58 -2.91
N ALA A 62 0.36 11.25 -3.57
CA ALA A 62 0.17 11.09 -5.02
C ALA A 62 1.24 11.84 -5.81
N TYR A 63 1.79 11.21 -6.84
CA TYR A 63 2.69 11.89 -7.76
C TYR A 63 1.91 12.77 -8.74
N ILE A 64 2.47 13.94 -9.05
CA ILE A 64 1.98 14.80 -10.13
C ILE A 64 2.49 14.22 -11.45
N GLN A 65 1.58 13.68 -12.27
CA GLN A 65 1.93 13.11 -13.58
C GLN A 65 2.23 14.24 -14.58
N GLU A 66 3.26 14.05 -15.42
CA GLU A 66 3.64 15.02 -16.46
C GLU A 66 2.82 14.83 -17.75
N THR A 67 2.35 13.62 -18.02
CA THR A 67 1.47 13.29 -19.15
C THR A 67 0.01 13.47 -18.70
N GLY A 68 -0.89 13.84 -19.62
CA GLY A 68 -2.32 14.13 -19.34
C GLY A 68 -3.17 12.95 -18.83
N ASP A 69 -2.53 11.93 -18.25
CA ASP A 69 -3.15 10.86 -17.50
C ASP A 69 -3.78 11.41 -16.22
N LYS A 70 -4.93 10.83 -15.82
CA LYS A 70 -5.59 11.23 -14.59
C LYS A 70 -4.72 10.86 -13.38
N SER A 71 -4.22 11.88 -12.69
CA SER A 71 -3.55 11.73 -11.40
C SER A 71 -4.60 11.65 -10.27
N PRO A 72 -4.47 10.72 -9.32
CA PRO A 72 -5.30 10.74 -8.13
C PRO A 72 -5.18 12.07 -7.38
N GLN A 73 -6.30 12.56 -6.88
CA GLN A 73 -6.40 13.76 -6.07
C GLN A 73 -6.43 13.42 -4.58
N ILE A 74 -6.25 14.43 -3.73
CA ILE A 74 -6.34 14.27 -2.28
C ILE A 74 -7.73 13.69 -1.93
N LEU A 75 -7.72 12.68 -1.04
CA LEU A 75 -8.85 11.83 -0.66
C LEU A 75 -9.30 10.79 -1.69
N ASP A 76 -8.65 10.64 -2.84
CA ASP A 76 -8.95 9.50 -3.70
C ASP A 76 -8.46 8.19 -3.08
N ILE A 77 -9.21 7.11 -3.32
CA ILE A 77 -8.79 5.75 -2.97
C ILE A 77 -8.06 5.16 -4.17
N CYS A 78 -6.92 4.52 -3.90
CA CYS A 78 -6.09 3.88 -4.90
C CYS A 78 -5.84 2.43 -4.49
N LEU A 79 -5.80 1.53 -5.46
CA LEU A 79 -5.41 0.14 -5.31
C LEU A 79 -4.10 -0.12 -6.05
N ALA A 80 -3.18 -0.83 -5.39
CA ALA A 80 -1.93 -1.22 -6.02
C ALA A 80 -2.17 -2.39 -7.00
N GLU A 81 -1.68 -2.27 -8.24
CA GLU A 81 -1.50 -3.42 -9.12
C GLU A 81 -0.21 -4.17 -8.79
N LYS A 82 0.80 -3.41 -8.39
CA LYS A 82 2.07 -3.89 -7.86
C LYS A 82 2.72 -2.82 -6.99
N GLU A 83 3.56 -3.29 -6.10
CA GLU A 83 4.46 -2.47 -5.31
C GLU A 83 5.90 -2.57 -5.80
N ILE A 84 6.64 -1.50 -5.59
CA ILE A 84 8.01 -1.36 -6.07
C ILE A 84 8.85 -0.67 -4.99
N PHE A 85 9.98 -1.27 -4.59
CA PHE A 85 10.98 -0.52 -3.81
C PHE A 85 11.59 0.56 -4.72
N GLY A 86 11.22 1.81 -4.45
CA GLY A 86 11.55 2.96 -5.27
C GLY A 86 12.94 3.53 -5.04
N ASP A 87 13.50 3.32 -3.85
CA ASP A 87 14.81 3.85 -3.46
C ASP A 87 15.81 2.79 -2.98
N LEU A 88 15.52 1.51 -3.25
CA LEU A 88 16.50 0.43 -3.12
C LEU A 88 17.41 0.38 -4.36
N GLY A 89 18.53 1.09 -4.30
CA GLY A 89 19.45 1.19 -5.44
C GLY A 89 20.65 2.10 -5.18
N ILE A 90 21.30 2.51 -6.27
CA ILE A 90 22.37 3.50 -6.27
C ILE A 90 21.73 4.86 -6.58
N CYS A 91 21.77 5.76 -5.60
CA CYS A 91 21.22 7.12 -5.75
C CYS A 91 22.21 7.98 -6.54
N LEU A 92 21.75 8.55 -7.64
CA LEU A 92 22.45 9.54 -8.44
C LEU A 92 21.65 10.86 -8.41
N ASP A 93 22.19 11.92 -9.03
CA ASP A 93 21.59 13.25 -8.97
C ASP A 93 20.14 13.28 -9.49
N ASP A 94 19.86 12.57 -10.60
CA ASP A 94 18.59 12.65 -11.33
C ASP A 94 17.85 11.31 -11.45
N ARG A 95 18.38 10.23 -10.85
CA ARG A 95 17.81 8.88 -10.95
C ARG A 95 18.29 7.96 -9.84
N ILE A 96 17.60 6.82 -9.72
CA ILE A 96 18.02 5.69 -8.90
C ILE A 96 18.30 4.52 -9.84
N GLU A 97 19.55 4.04 -9.83
CA GLU A 97 19.94 2.87 -10.60
C GLU A 97 19.75 1.60 -9.78
N ARG A 98 19.29 0.53 -10.45
CA ARG A 98 19.08 -0.76 -9.80
C ARG A 98 20.41 -1.45 -9.56
N ILE A 99 20.54 -2.09 -8.42
CA ILE A 99 21.66 -3.01 -8.18
C ILE A 99 21.48 -4.22 -9.09
N ALA A 100 22.42 -4.42 -10.01
CA ALA A 100 22.41 -5.50 -10.99
C ALA A 100 23.82 -6.09 -11.14
N GLY A 101 23.88 -7.40 -11.36
CA GLY A 101 25.13 -8.16 -11.52
C GLY A 101 24.98 -9.60 -11.03
N PRO A 102 25.89 -10.51 -11.39
CA PRO A 102 25.87 -11.89 -10.90
C PRO A 102 25.87 -11.92 -9.36
N GLY A 103 24.82 -12.49 -8.76
CA GLY A 103 24.66 -12.58 -7.29
C GLY A 103 24.26 -11.28 -6.58
N LEU A 104 24.05 -10.17 -7.31
CA LEU A 104 23.67 -8.87 -6.74
C LEU A 104 22.22 -8.47 -7.03
N SER A 105 21.53 -9.19 -7.92
CA SER A 105 20.15 -8.88 -8.27
C SER A 105 19.21 -9.15 -7.09
N THR A 106 18.38 -8.16 -6.77
CA THR A 106 17.34 -8.26 -5.74
C THR A 106 15.96 -8.04 -6.34
N PRO A 107 14.93 -8.79 -5.92
CA PRO A 107 13.55 -8.52 -6.32
C PRO A 107 13.10 -7.19 -5.73
N VAL A 108 12.67 -6.27 -6.59
CA VAL A 108 12.15 -4.96 -6.15
C VAL A 108 10.71 -4.69 -6.56
N SER A 109 10.09 -5.56 -7.35
CA SER A 109 8.71 -5.40 -7.82
C SER A 109 7.89 -6.62 -7.45
N PHE A 110 6.70 -6.39 -6.91
CA PHE A 110 5.84 -7.39 -6.33
C PHE A 110 4.39 -7.14 -6.79
N PRO A 111 3.83 -7.99 -7.66
CA PRO A 111 2.43 -7.87 -8.06
C PRO A 111 1.50 -8.20 -6.89
N MET A 112 0.36 -7.50 -6.83
CA MET A 112 -0.75 -7.87 -5.93
C MET A 112 -1.50 -9.08 -6.47
N ASP A 113 -2.26 -9.75 -5.60
CA ASP A 113 -3.10 -10.88 -6.02
C ASP A 113 -4.27 -10.38 -6.91
N PRO A 114 -4.40 -10.87 -8.15
CA PRO A 114 -5.39 -10.34 -9.09
C PRO A 114 -6.84 -10.67 -8.69
N ARG A 115 -7.07 -11.77 -7.95
CA ARG A 115 -8.42 -12.15 -7.51
C ARG A 115 -8.86 -11.24 -6.36
N LEU A 116 -8.00 -11.05 -5.36
CA LEU A 116 -8.26 -10.14 -4.26
C LEU A 116 -8.39 -8.69 -4.76
N LEU A 117 -7.61 -8.28 -5.76
CA LEU A 117 -7.71 -6.96 -6.36
C LEU A 117 -9.08 -6.73 -7.01
N ALA A 118 -9.57 -7.71 -7.79
CA ALA A 118 -10.91 -7.66 -8.38
C ALA A 118 -12.01 -7.64 -7.32
N GLN A 119 -11.88 -8.43 -6.25
CA GLN A 119 -12.79 -8.42 -5.11
C GLN A 119 -12.81 -7.07 -4.39
N ALA A 120 -11.64 -6.43 -4.23
CA ALA A 120 -11.53 -5.11 -3.64
C ALA A 120 -12.26 -4.06 -4.48
N GLU A 121 -12.06 -4.06 -5.80
CA GLU A 121 -12.79 -3.17 -6.73
C GLU A 121 -14.31 -3.35 -6.66
N GLN A 122 -14.78 -4.61 -6.61
CA GLN A 122 -16.20 -4.92 -6.48
C GLN A 122 -16.76 -4.39 -5.15
N ALA A 123 -16.04 -4.61 -4.04
CA ALA A 123 -16.44 -4.13 -2.72
C ALA A 123 -16.52 -2.59 -2.66
N LEU A 124 -15.53 -1.91 -3.22
CA LEU A 124 -15.51 -0.43 -3.27
C LEU A 124 -16.63 0.10 -4.16
N THR A 125 -16.86 -0.51 -5.32
CA THR A 125 -17.95 -0.13 -6.23
C THR A 125 -19.32 -0.30 -5.57
N ALA A 126 -19.55 -1.42 -4.87
CA ALA A 126 -20.78 -1.65 -4.12
C ALA A 126 -20.97 -0.64 -2.97
N GLY A 127 -19.87 -0.17 -2.38
CA GLY A 127 -19.85 0.92 -1.40
C GLY A 127 -19.92 2.33 -2.00
N ASN A 128 -20.11 2.48 -3.31
CA ASN A 128 -20.08 3.77 -4.03
C ASN A 128 -18.75 4.55 -3.87
N ILE A 129 -17.64 3.84 -3.68
CA ILE A 129 -16.30 4.42 -3.62
C ILE A 129 -15.60 4.18 -4.96
N SER A 130 -15.34 5.24 -5.72
CA SER A 130 -14.48 5.15 -6.90
C SER A 130 -13.03 4.99 -6.49
N CYS A 131 -12.28 4.16 -7.23
CA CYS A 131 -10.86 3.96 -6.99
C CYS A 131 -10.02 4.06 -8.26
N PHE A 132 -8.76 4.44 -8.09
CA PHE A 132 -7.72 4.33 -9.10
C PHE A 132 -6.94 3.02 -8.95
N ARG A 133 -6.32 2.55 -10.04
CA ARG A 133 -5.40 1.41 -10.03
C ARG A 133 -4.07 1.80 -10.65
N GLY A 134 -2.97 1.38 -10.07
CA GLY A 134 -1.67 1.52 -10.71
C GLY A 134 -0.52 1.05 -9.84
N ASN A 135 0.70 1.41 -10.25
CA ASN A 135 1.90 1.03 -9.51
C ASN A 135 2.08 1.94 -8.30
N PHE A 136 2.31 1.35 -7.13
CA PHE A 136 2.73 2.08 -5.96
C PHE A 136 4.25 1.96 -5.80
N VAL A 137 4.83 2.93 -5.10
CA VAL A 137 6.27 3.03 -4.88
C VAL A 137 6.53 3.15 -3.38
N THR A 138 7.18 2.16 -2.82
CA THR A 138 7.64 2.18 -1.44
C THR A 138 9.00 2.88 -1.35
N VAL A 139 9.09 3.90 -0.49
CA VAL A 139 10.32 4.65 -0.23
C VAL A 139 10.75 4.54 1.24
N GLY A 140 12.05 4.40 1.48
CA GLY A 140 12.64 4.55 2.81
C GLY A 140 12.74 6.02 3.24
N CYS A 141 12.77 6.95 2.28
CA CYS A 141 12.73 8.39 2.54
C CYS A 141 11.64 9.06 1.69
N ALA A 142 10.62 9.58 2.35
CA ALA A 142 9.51 10.31 1.73
C ALA A 142 10.01 11.51 0.93
N SER A 143 9.43 11.72 -0.25
CA SER A 143 9.81 12.78 -1.16
C SER A 143 9.38 14.14 -0.64
N GLY A 144 10.35 15.02 -0.39
CA GLY A 144 10.12 16.40 0.03
C GLY A 144 10.16 17.43 -1.11
N THR A 145 10.38 16.99 -2.35
CA THR A 145 10.51 17.85 -3.53
C THR A 145 9.70 17.31 -4.70
N ALA A 146 9.16 18.21 -5.52
CA ALA A 146 8.44 17.85 -6.73
C ALA A 146 9.36 17.14 -7.74
N GLY A 147 10.65 17.49 -7.76
CA GLY A 147 11.65 16.86 -8.62
C GLY A 147 11.83 15.36 -8.34
N ARG A 148 11.95 14.97 -7.07
CA ARG A 148 12.04 13.56 -6.69
C ARG A 148 10.74 12.80 -7.00
N GLY A 149 9.59 13.42 -6.75
CA GLY A 149 8.29 12.83 -7.10
C GLY A 149 8.18 12.51 -8.59
N ARG A 150 8.51 13.47 -9.47
CA ARG A 150 8.51 13.26 -10.93
C ARG A 150 9.49 12.18 -11.38
N MET A 151 10.68 12.14 -10.78
CA MET A 151 11.68 11.10 -11.06
C MET A 151 11.11 9.70 -10.80
N LEU A 152 10.55 9.47 -9.61
CA LEU A 152 10.00 8.17 -9.21
C LEU A 152 8.76 7.81 -10.03
N ALA A 153 7.86 8.78 -10.28
CA ALA A 153 6.69 8.59 -11.14
C ALA A 153 7.10 8.11 -12.54
N ARG A 154 8.08 8.77 -13.17
CA ARG A 154 8.59 8.40 -14.50
C ARG A 154 9.26 7.04 -14.49
N LEU A 155 10.16 6.79 -13.54
CA LEU A 155 10.97 5.58 -13.50
C LEU A 155 10.12 4.32 -13.31
N TYR A 156 9.07 4.42 -12.51
CA TYR A 156 8.26 3.26 -12.12
C TYR A 156 6.85 3.26 -12.71
N ARG A 157 6.50 4.25 -13.53
CA ARG A 157 5.10 4.57 -13.88
C ARG A 157 4.24 4.59 -12.60
N GLY A 158 4.82 5.21 -11.57
CA GLY A 158 4.29 5.24 -10.21
C GLY A 158 3.12 6.21 -10.13
N MET A 159 2.07 5.82 -9.41
CA MET A 159 0.90 6.64 -9.13
C MET A 159 1.06 7.43 -7.82
N CYS A 160 1.62 6.79 -6.80
CA CYS A 160 1.85 7.38 -5.49
C CYS A 160 3.04 6.72 -4.78
N GLU A 161 3.51 7.36 -3.71
CA GLU A 161 4.46 6.78 -2.75
C GLU A 161 3.85 6.51 -1.38
N ASN A 162 4.35 5.46 -0.74
CA ASN A 162 4.17 5.15 0.67
C ASN A 162 5.50 4.57 1.22
N MET A 163 5.53 4.08 2.46
CA MET A 163 6.78 3.59 3.06
C MET A 163 6.74 2.10 3.45
N GLU A 164 5.68 1.35 3.14
CA GLU A 164 5.50 -0.03 3.67
C GLU A 164 5.19 -1.08 2.60
N GLY A 165 4.49 -0.71 1.51
CA GLY A 165 3.78 -1.64 0.63
C GLY A 165 4.63 -2.76 0.04
N ALA A 166 5.80 -2.44 -0.49
CA ALA A 166 6.73 -3.40 -1.06
C ALA A 166 7.31 -4.35 -0.01
N ALA A 167 7.46 -3.90 1.24
CA ALA A 167 7.86 -4.76 2.35
C ALA A 167 6.75 -5.74 2.72
N VAL A 168 5.49 -5.29 2.78
CA VAL A 168 4.34 -6.19 2.95
C VAL A 168 4.32 -7.24 1.84
N ALA A 169 4.35 -6.81 0.58
CA ALA A 169 4.30 -7.71 -0.57
C ALA A 169 5.48 -8.70 -0.60
N ARG A 170 6.68 -8.24 -0.23
CA ARG A 170 7.87 -9.10 -0.11
C ARG A 170 7.69 -10.18 0.95
N VAL A 171 7.16 -9.83 2.12
CA VAL A 171 6.91 -10.79 3.20
C VAL A 171 5.80 -11.75 2.80
N CYS A 172 4.67 -11.26 2.29
CA CYS A 172 3.57 -12.12 1.83
C CYS A 172 4.03 -13.15 0.79
N ARG A 173 4.91 -12.75 -0.15
CA ARG A 173 5.51 -13.67 -1.11
C ARG A 173 6.37 -14.76 -0.47
N GLU A 174 7.07 -14.46 0.63
CA GLU A 174 7.85 -15.45 1.38
C GLU A 174 6.96 -16.54 1.97
N PHE A 175 5.78 -16.16 2.47
CA PHE A 175 4.79 -17.07 3.05
C PHE A 175 3.82 -17.67 2.02
N GLY A 176 3.96 -17.33 0.73
CA GLY A 176 3.02 -17.77 -0.31
C GLY A 176 1.60 -17.23 -0.12
N LEU A 177 1.44 -16.10 0.57
CA LEU A 177 0.14 -15.51 0.87
C LEU A 177 -0.29 -14.48 -0.18
N PRO A 178 -1.56 -14.52 -0.63
CA PRO A 178 -2.11 -13.47 -1.48
C PRO A 178 -2.24 -12.18 -0.67
N CYS A 179 -1.92 -11.06 -1.30
CA CYS A 179 -2.06 -9.75 -0.67
C CYS A 179 -2.55 -8.68 -1.64
N ILE A 180 -3.19 -7.67 -1.07
CA ILE A 180 -3.58 -6.44 -1.75
C ILE A 180 -3.17 -5.24 -0.92
N GLU A 181 -3.07 -4.11 -1.59
CA GLU A 181 -2.81 -2.83 -0.95
C GLU A 181 -3.77 -1.76 -1.45
N LEU A 182 -4.31 -0.99 -0.50
CA LEU A 182 -5.15 0.16 -0.77
C LEU A 182 -4.63 1.38 0.00
N ARG A 183 -4.57 2.53 -0.66
CA ARG A 183 -4.12 3.77 -0.02
C ARG A 183 -5.11 4.89 -0.31
N CYS A 184 -5.33 5.75 0.68
CA CYS A 184 -5.99 7.04 0.46
C CYS A 184 -4.93 8.14 0.30
N ILE A 185 -5.10 8.99 -0.71
CA ILE A 185 -4.16 10.09 -0.94
C ILE A 185 -4.31 11.15 0.14
N SER A 186 -3.27 11.34 0.95
CA SER A 186 -3.27 12.35 2.02
C SER A 186 -2.65 13.67 1.62
N ASN A 187 -1.77 13.65 0.61
CA ASN A 187 -1.05 14.79 0.08
C ASN A 187 -0.61 14.53 -1.36
N LEU A 188 -0.22 15.60 -2.06
CA LEU A 188 0.55 15.49 -3.30
C LEU A 188 2.05 15.47 -2.98
N VAL A 189 2.85 14.81 -3.81
CA VAL A 189 4.32 14.87 -3.76
C VAL A 189 4.76 16.12 -4.51
N GLU A 190 4.90 17.20 -3.74
CA GLU A 190 5.33 18.53 -4.20
C GLU A 190 6.43 19.07 -3.29
N ASP A 191 6.89 20.30 -3.56
CA ASP A 191 7.80 20.98 -2.64
C ASP A 191 7.08 21.19 -1.30
N ARG A 192 7.68 20.66 -0.23
CA ARG A 192 7.00 20.34 1.02
C ARG A 192 6.19 21.50 1.61
N ASP A 193 4.87 21.38 1.53
CA ASP A 193 3.89 22.23 2.23
C ASP A 193 2.91 21.34 3.01
N ARG A 194 3.01 21.36 4.35
CA ARG A 194 2.17 20.53 5.23
C ARG A 194 0.76 21.09 5.41
N SER A 195 0.50 22.35 5.04
CA SER A 195 -0.81 23.00 5.25
C SER A 195 -1.92 22.36 4.41
N ARG A 196 -1.55 21.69 3.32
CA ARG A 196 -2.46 21.04 2.37
C ARG A 196 -2.77 19.58 2.71
N TRP A 197 -2.11 19.03 3.73
CA TRP A 197 -2.19 17.60 4.06
C TRP A 197 -3.51 17.29 4.76
N ARG A 198 -4.23 16.29 4.25
CA ARG A 198 -5.52 15.83 4.78
C ARG A 198 -5.38 14.49 5.50
N LEU A 199 -4.33 14.35 6.30
CA LEU A 199 -3.92 13.07 6.89
C LEU A 199 -5.05 12.38 7.68
N ARG A 200 -5.73 13.10 8.58
CA ARG A 200 -6.81 12.54 9.39
C ARG A 200 -7.97 12.02 8.53
N ASP A 201 -8.39 12.82 7.56
CA ASP A 201 -9.51 12.48 6.69
C ASP A 201 -9.15 11.33 5.74
N ALA A 202 -7.91 11.30 5.25
CA ALA A 202 -7.40 10.21 4.44
C ALA A 202 -7.32 8.90 5.25
N CYS A 203 -6.88 8.94 6.51
CA CYS A 203 -6.88 7.75 7.38
C CYS A 203 -8.31 7.23 7.61
N ALA A 204 -9.27 8.11 7.89
CA ALA A 204 -10.67 7.73 8.07
C ALA A 204 -11.26 7.08 6.80
N LYS A 205 -11.01 7.68 5.62
CA LYS A 205 -11.50 7.16 4.35
C LYS A 205 -10.80 5.85 3.93
N ALA A 206 -9.49 5.73 4.16
CA ALA A 206 -8.76 4.49 3.94
C ALA A 206 -9.29 3.36 4.81
N ALA A 207 -9.60 3.64 6.08
CA ALA A 207 -10.17 2.67 7.00
C ALA A 207 -11.57 2.22 6.59
N GLU A 208 -12.45 3.13 6.16
CA GLU A 208 -13.77 2.80 5.63
C GLU A 208 -13.67 1.89 4.40
N ALA A 209 -12.81 2.26 3.44
CA ALA A 209 -12.55 1.45 2.25
C ALA A 209 -12.00 0.06 2.60
N ALA A 210 -11.02 -0.01 3.52
CA ALA A 210 -10.45 -1.27 3.98
C ALA A 210 -11.48 -2.16 4.69
N ALA A 211 -12.39 -1.57 5.48
CA ALA A 211 -13.45 -2.30 6.16
C ALA A 211 -14.43 -2.96 5.17
N LEU A 212 -14.83 -2.23 4.13
CA LEU A 212 -15.68 -2.78 3.05
C LEU A 212 -15.00 -3.93 2.32
N VAL A 213 -13.71 -3.75 1.97
CA VAL A 213 -12.93 -4.77 1.27
C VAL A 213 -12.74 -6.02 2.14
N ALA A 214 -12.39 -5.84 3.42
CA ALA A 214 -12.24 -6.94 4.36
C ALA A 214 -13.56 -7.73 4.55
N ALA A 215 -14.69 -7.01 4.68
CA ALA A 215 -16.01 -7.63 4.78
C ALA A 215 -16.34 -8.50 3.57
N HIS A 216 -16.06 -7.99 2.37
CA HIS A 216 -16.31 -8.68 1.13
C HIS A 216 -15.44 -9.95 0.99
N ILE A 217 -14.14 -9.86 1.29
CA ILE A 217 -13.20 -10.99 1.17
C ILE A 217 -13.53 -12.09 2.19
N VAL A 218 -13.84 -11.73 3.44
CA VAL A 218 -14.26 -12.70 4.47
C VAL A 218 -15.58 -13.36 4.09
N GLY A 219 -16.55 -12.59 3.59
CA GLY A 219 -17.84 -13.12 3.14
C GLY A 219 -17.72 -14.09 1.96
N ALA A 220 -16.87 -13.76 0.98
CA ALA A 220 -16.64 -14.60 -0.20
C ALA A 220 -15.99 -15.97 0.13
N GLY A 221 -15.17 -16.02 1.18
CA GLY A 221 -14.52 -17.26 1.63
C GLY A 221 -15.45 -18.29 2.27
N HIS A 222 -16.66 -17.90 2.69
CA HIS A 222 -17.66 -18.81 3.28
C HIS A 222 -18.61 -19.44 2.24
N VAL A 223 -18.48 -19.05 0.96
CA VAL A 223 -19.38 -19.47 -0.14
C VAL A 223 -18.72 -20.51 -1.06
N GLN A 224 -17.59 -21.10 -0.65
CA GLN A 224 -16.87 -22.15 -1.41
C GLN A 224 -16.99 -23.52 -0.76
#